data_AF-A0A821WDG3-F1
#
_entry.id   AF-A0A821WDG3-F1
#
_cell.length_a   1.000
_cell.length_b   1.000
_cell.length_c   1.000
_cell.angle_alpha   90.00
_cell.angle_beta   90.00
_cell.angle_gamma   90.00
#
_symmetry.space_group_name_H-M   'P 1'
#
loop_
_entity.id
_entity.type
_entity.pdbx_description
1 polymer ?
#
loop_
_entity_poly.entity_id
_entity_poly.type
_entity_poly.pdbx_seq_one_letter_code
_entity_poly.pdbx_strand_id
1 'polypeptide(L)'
;MTPIVTTIAIISPGDMGHAIGRVILSNNPQTKRVITNLNGRSQRTKALSYSAGIIDTGSDEELLRQADIILSIVSPSEAAAVA
;
A
#
# COMPACT_ATOMS: atom_id res chain seq x y z
N MET A 1 -19.94 -8.34 17.19
CA MET A 1 -19.12 -8.95 16.12
C MET A 1 -18.14 -7.89 15.66
N THR A 2 -16.84 -8.16 15.70
CA THR A 2 -15.83 -7.25 15.14
C THR A 2 -16.00 -7.22 13.61
N PRO A 3 -16.01 -6.05 12.96
CA PRO A 3 -16.11 -6.01 11.50
C PRO A 3 -14.94 -6.77 10.86
N ILE A 4 -15.22 -7.53 9.78
CA ILE A 4 -14.17 -8.15 8.98
C ILE A 4 -13.39 -7.04 8.29
N VAL A 5 -12.09 -6.95 8.56
CA VAL A 5 -11.20 -5.98 7.94
C VAL A 5 -10.48 -6.65 6.77
N THR A 6 -10.65 -6.11 5.56
CA THR A 6 -9.84 -6.55 4.41
C THR A 6 -8.51 -5.81 4.42
N THR A 7 -7.41 -6.55 4.45
CA THR A 7 -6.05 -6.03 4.36
C THR A 7 -5.59 -6.02 2.90
N ILE A 8 -5.28 -4.84 2.40
CA ILE A 8 -4.86 -4.60 1.01
C ILE A 8 -3.39 -4.19 1.03
N ALA A 9 -2.54 -5.02 0.43
CA ALA A 9 -1.14 -4.69 0.19
C ALA A 9 -0.98 -3.88 -1.08
N ILE A 10 -0.18 -2.81 -1.01
CA ILE A 10 0.29 -2.06 -2.18
C ILE A 10 1.78 -2.37 -2.36
N ILE A 11 2.14 -2.89 -3.53
CA ILE A 11 3.53 -3.01 -3.95
C ILE A 11 3.89 -1.73 -4.71
N SER A 12 5.07 -1.19 -4.42
CA SER A 12 5.58 0.06 -5.00
C SER A 12 4.70 1.29 -4.70
N PRO A 13 4.60 1.74 -3.43
CA PRO A 13 3.71 2.83 -2.99
C PRO A 13 4.25 4.23 -3.38
N GLY A 14 4.67 4.41 -4.63
CA GLY A 14 5.09 5.70 -5.17
C GLY A 14 3.95 6.72 -5.22
N ASP A 15 4.04 7.67 -6.15
CA ASP A 15 3.05 8.76 -6.24
C ASP A 15 1.63 8.24 -6.51
N MET A 16 1.46 7.24 -7.38
CA MET A 16 0.13 6.65 -7.59
C MET A 16 -0.30 5.72 -6.46
N GLY A 17 0.63 4.90 -5.94
CA GLY A 17 0.31 3.91 -4.91
C GLY A 17 -0.20 4.54 -3.61
N HIS A 18 0.43 5.62 -3.13
CA HIS A 18 -0.06 6.31 -1.93
C HIS A 18 -1.43 6.96 -2.16
N ALA A 19 -1.67 7.53 -3.35
CA ALA A 19 -2.93 8.18 -3.68
C ALA A 19 -4.09 7.17 -3.73
N ILE A 20 -3.84 5.99 -4.31
CA ILE A 20 -4.80 4.87 -4.31
C ILE A 20 -5.07 4.38 -2.88
N GLY A 21 -4.03 4.18 -2.07
CA GLY A 21 -4.17 3.79 -0.67
C GLY A 21 -5.01 4.78 0.14
N ARG A 22 -4.79 6.09 -0.05
CA ARG A 22 -5.60 7.14 0.57
C ARG A 22 -7.07 7.03 0.18
N VAL A 23 -7.37 6.85 -1.10
CA VAL A 23 -8.76 6.70 -1.58
C VAL A 23 -9.45 5.46 -1.00
N ILE A 24 -8.73 4.33 -0.90
CA ILE A 24 -9.25 3.11 -0.26
C ILE A 24 -9.65 3.40 1.19
N LEU A 25 -8.76 4.05 1.95
CA LEU A 25 -8.98 4.36 3.36
C LEU A 25 -10.07 5.43 3.56
N SER A 26 -10.19 6.42 2.67
CA SER A 26 -11.24 7.44 2.78
C SER A 26 -12.65 6.90 2.56
N ASN A 27 -12.83 5.88 1.70
CA ASN A 27 -14.16 5.34 1.42
C ASN A 27 -14.66 4.35 2.47
N ASN A 28 -13.75 3.58 3.10
CA ASN A 28 -14.13 2.48 3.99
C ASN A 28 -13.15 2.31 5.18
N PRO A 29 -12.88 3.37 5.97
CA PRO A 29 -11.79 3.37 6.96
C PRO A 29 -11.96 2.33 8.10
N GLN A 30 -13.19 1.88 8.36
CA GLN A 30 -13.49 0.93 9.44
C GLN A 30 -13.39 -0.55 9.01
N THR A 31 -13.44 -0.82 7.71
CA THR A 31 -13.47 -2.20 7.16
C THR A 31 -12.30 -2.48 6.21
N LYS A 32 -11.43 -1.50 5.98
CA LYS A 32 -10.25 -1.63 5.14
C LYS A 32 -8.99 -1.21 5.88
N ARG A 33 -7.92 -1.94 5.62
CA ARG A 33 -6.57 -1.68 6.09
C ARG A 33 -5.65 -1.70 4.88
N VAL A 34 -4.76 -0.71 4.74
CA VAL A 34 -3.78 -0.67 3.65
C VAL A 34 -2.37 -0.79 4.23
N ILE A 35 -1.60 -1.72 3.67
CA ILE A 35 -0.23 -2.03 4.10
C ILE A 35 0.75 -1.95 2.92
N THR A 36 2.02 -1.70 3.20
CA THR A 36 3.12 -1.73 2.23
C THR A 36 4.43 -2.09 2.92
N ASN A 37 5.44 -2.50 2.16
CA ASN A 37 6.82 -2.53 2.62
C ASN A 37 7.52 -1.22 2.20
N LEU A 38 8.11 -0.50 3.15
CA LEU A 38 8.90 0.72 2.90
C LEU A 38 10.42 0.52 3.02
N ASN A 39 10.89 -0.72 3.23
CA ASN A 39 12.30 -1.02 3.26
C ASN A 39 12.95 -0.68 1.89
N GLY A 40 14.12 -0.05 1.93
CA GLY A 40 14.81 0.44 0.73
C GLY A 40 14.12 1.58 -0.04
N ARG A 41 12.94 2.06 0.39
CA ARG A 41 12.24 3.16 -0.29
C ARG A 41 12.77 4.53 0.12
N SER A 42 12.63 5.50 -0.80
CA SER A 42 13.03 6.89 -0.58
C SER A 42 12.29 7.56 0.58
N GLN A 43 12.88 8.58 1.20
CA GLN A 43 12.20 9.39 2.23
C GLN A 43 10.89 9.99 1.72
N ARG A 44 10.84 10.43 0.46
CA ARG A 44 9.63 10.93 -0.20
C ARG A 44 8.52 9.88 -0.19
N THR A 45 8.81 8.66 -0.61
CA THR A 45 7.85 7.54 -0.64
C THR A 45 7.33 7.22 0.76
N LYS A 46 8.22 7.23 1.76
CA LYS A 46 7.85 7.00 3.17
C LYS A 46 6.88 8.07 3.67
N ALA A 47 7.21 9.34 3.46
CA ALA A 47 6.36 10.46 3.86
C ALA A 47 4.96 10.40 3.21
N LEU A 48 4.90 10.13 1.90
CA LEU A 48 3.63 9.97 1.18
C LEU A 48 2.79 8.82 1.75
N SER A 49 3.41 7.68 2.02
CA SER A 49 2.71 6.51 2.57
C SER A 49 2.15 6.78 3.97
N TYR A 50 2.95 7.39 4.85
CA TYR A 50 2.47 7.77 6.20
C TYR A 50 1.35 8.81 6.14
N SER A 51 1.46 9.82 5.27
CA SER A 51 0.42 10.84 5.11
C SER A 51 -0.91 10.26 4.59
N ALA A 52 -0.86 9.14 3.87
CA ALA A 52 -2.03 8.42 3.40
C ALA A 52 -2.63 7.46 4.44
N GLY A 53 -1.98 7.27 5.60
CA GLY A 53 -2.39 6.29 6.61
C GLY A 53 -2.02 4.84 6.25
N ILE A 54 -1.09 4.65 5.30
CA ILE A 54 -0.61 3.33 4.90
C ILE A 54 0.38 2.83 5.95
N ILE A 55 0.20 1.59 6.39
CA ILE A 55 1.03 0.97 7.43
C ILE A 55 2.23 0.27 6.79
N ASP A 56 3.42 0.52 7.30
CA ASP A 56 4.64 -0.17 6.90
C ASP A 56 4.75 -1.53 7.61
N THR A 57 4.99 -2.60 6.85
CA THR A 57 5.22 -3.95 7.37
C THR A 57 6.70 -4.27 7.57
N GLY A 58 7.61 -3.44 7.04
CA GLY A 58 9.07 -3.59 7.18
C GLY A 58 9.72 -4.68 6.32
N SER A 59 8.95 -5.61 5.77
CA SER A 59 9.42 -6.63 4.81
C SER A 59 8.30 -7.07 3.86
N ASP A 60 8.71 -7.62 2.71
CA ASP A 60 7.78 -8.24 1.75
C ASP A 60 7.17 -9.53 2.32
N GLU A 61 7.91 -10.26 3.15
CA GLU A 61 7.39 -11.45 3.83
C GLU A 61 6.18 -11.10 4.72
N GLU A 62 6.33 -10.09 5.59
CA GLU A 62 5.22 -9.64 6.44
C GLU A 62 4.10 -8.98 5.64
N LEU A 63 4.44 -8.32 4.53
CA LEU A 63 3.46 -7.75 3.62
C LEU A 63 2.55 -8.84 3.03
N LEU A 64 3.16 -9.88 2.47
CA LEU A 64 2.47 -11.00 1.83
C LEU A 64 1.71 -11.85 2.85
N ARG A 65 2.27 -12.08 4.03
CA ARG A 65 1.63 -12.86 5.10
C ARG A 65 0.32 -12.23 5.59
N GLN A 66 0.21 -10.91 5.55
CA GLN A 66 -0.93 -10.18 6.08
C GLN A 66 -1.98 -9.79 5.04
N ALA A 67 -1.67 -9.89 3.74
CA ALA A 67 -2.52 -9.38 2.68
C ALA A 67 -3.65 -10.36 2.29
N ASP A 68 -4.88 -9.86 2.23
CA ASP A 68 -5.99 -10.54 1.57
C ASP A 68 -5.99 -10.26 0.06
N ILE A 69 -5.54 -9.05 -0.32
CA ILE A 69 -5.47 -8.56 -1.70
C ILE A 69 -4.10 -7.90 -1.90
N ILE A 70 -3.46 -8.17 -3.03
CA ILE A 70 -2.23 -7.49 -3.45
C ILE A 70 -2.51 -6.65 -4.68
N LEU A 71 -2.17 -5.36 -4.60
CA LEU A 71 -2.20 -4.41 -5.72
C LEU A 71 -0.76 -4.06 -6.11
N SER A 72 -0.31 -4.57 -7.25
CA SER A 72 0.96 -4.15 -7.85
C SER A 72 0.74 -2.90 -8.69
N ILE A 73 1.25 -1.76 -8.21
CA ILE A 73 1.02 -0.47 -8.84
C ILE A 73 2.36 0.08 -9.35
N VAL A 74 2.45 0.23 -10.67
CA VAL A 74 3.60 0.85 -11.33
C VAL A 74 3.15 2.11 -12.05
N SER A 75 4.01 3.13 -12.08
CA SER A 75 3.75 4.33 -12.87
C SER A 75 3.65 4.00 -14.37
N PRO A 76 2.79 4.65 -15.16
CA PRO A 76 2.68 4.38 -16.60
C PRO A 76 4.02 4.51 -17.33
N SER A 77 4.86 5.46 -16.89
CA SER A 77 6.22 5.67 -17.42
C SER A 77 7.16 4.49 -17.18
N GLU A 78 6.94 3.69 -16.15
CA GLU A 78 7.78 2.54 -15.79
C GLU A 78 7.12 1.20 -16.16
N ALA A 79 5.85 1.20 -16.57
CA ALA A 79 5.08 0.00 -16.84
C ALA A 79 5.76 -0.94 -17.85
N ALA A 80 6.30 -0.39 -18.94
CA ALA A 80 6.99 -1.18 -19.97
C ALA A 80 8.29 -1.81 -19.46
N ALA A 81 8.94 -1.22 -18.46
CA ALA A 81 10.20 -1.74 -17.91
C ALA A 81 10.02 -2.90 -16.94
N VAL A 82 8.79 -3.11 -16.43
CA VAL A 82 8.45 -4.16 -15.45
C VAL A 82 7.46 -5.20 -16.00
N ALA A 83 7.16 -5.14 -17.30
CA ALA A 83 6.22 -6.02 -17.99
C ALA A 83 6.81 -7.40 -18.33
#